data_AF-A0ABD3XEG0-F1
#
_entry.id   AF-A0ABD3XEG0-F1
#
_cell.length_a   1.000
_cell.length_b   1.000
_cell.length_c   1.000
_cell.angle_alpha   90.00
_cell.angle_beta   90.00
_cell.angle_gamma   90.00
#
_symmetry.space_group_name_H-M   'P 1'
#
loop_
_entity.id
_entity.type
_entity.pdbx_description
1 polymer ?
#
loop_
_entity_poly.entity_id
_entity_poly.type
_entity_poly.pdbx_seq_one_letter_code
_entity_poly.pdbx_strand_id
1 'polypeptide(L)'
;SGECGVPPLLVQRYAEELKQDLYRTALVLDQVRIHKLTTMGRPVVPLVKLEEYATATSELKISSVKDFFLSIGLPMYANAVLSKGYTSVEALLSLSDKDIQSVCKPDKKHLKRILHALDWVRKKLSSPTRKTKVSPVKDKV
;
A
#
# COMPACT_ATOMS: atom_id res chain seq x y z
N SER A 1 -5.33 -16.04 10.41
CA SER A 1 -6.04 -15.02 11.21
C SER A 1 -7.00 -14.26 10.33
N GLY A 2 -8.20 -13.94 10.83
CA GLY A 2 -9.24 -13.17 10.12
C GLY A 2 -9.00 -11.65 10.08
N GLU A 3 -7.82 -11.21 10.53
CA GLU A 3 -7.38 -9.82 10.61
C GLU A 3 -6.85 -9.35 9.25
N CYS A 4 -7.71 -9.31 8.24
CA CYS A 4 -7.43 -8.49 7.06
C CYS A 4 -8.05 -7.11 7.33
N GLY A 5 -7.26 -6.18 7.85
CA GLY A 5 -7.68 -4.80 8.01
C GLY A 5 -7.70 -4.06 6.66
N VAL A 6 -8.67 -3.19 6.46
CA VAL A 6 -8.70 -2.26 5.32
C VAL A 6 -7.52 -1.31 5.45
N PRO A 7 -6.57 -1.17 4.51
CA PRO A 7 -5.39 -0.32 4.72
C PRO A 7 -5.72 1.16 5.06
N PRO A 8 -5.03 1.83 6.02
CA PRO A 8 -5.33 3.21 6.42
C PRO A 8 -5.26 4.20 5.26
N LEU A 9 -4.20 4.11 4.42
CA LEU A 9 -4.07 5.00 3.27
C LEU A 9 -5.13 4.78 2.19
N LEU A 10 -5.76 3.60 2.15
CA LEU A 10 -6.91 3.38 1.27
C LEU A 10 -8.13 4.15 1.79
N VAL A 11 -8.36 4.13 3.10
CA VAL A 11 -9.44 4.91 3.76
C VAL A 11 -9.22 6.40 3.53
N GLN A 12 -8.02 6.91 3.83
CA GLN A 12 -7.69 8.32 3.68
C GLN A 12 -7.86 8.81 2.23
N ARG A 13 -7.44 8.00 1.26
CA ARG A 13 -7.62 8.32 -0.17
C ARG A 13 -9.10 8.45 -0.54
N TYR A 14 -9.92 7.46 -0.18
CA TYR A 14 -11.35 7.51 -0.47
C TYR A 14 -12.03 8.69 0.23
N ALA A 15 -11.66 9.00 1.47
CA ALA A 15 -12.21 10.14 2.20
C ALA A 15 -11.88 11.47 1.50
N GLU A 16 -10.63 11.63 1.04
CA GLU A 16 -10.18 12.81 0.29
C GLU A 16 -10.93 12.96 -1.05
N GLU A 17 -11.04 11.89 -1.82
CA GLU A 17 -11.65 11.92 -3.16
C GLU A 17 -13.16 12.12 -3.12
N LEU A 18 -13.84 11.45 -2.18
CA LEU A 18 -15.29 11.54 -2.02
C LEU A 18 -15.72 12.74 -1.16
N LYS A 19 -14.76 13.49 -0.62
CA LYS A 19 -14.98 14.61 0.31
C LYS A 19 -15.87 14.20 1.49
N GLN A 20 -15.64 13.00 2.00
CA GLN A 20 -16.37 12.44 3.14
C GLN A 20 -15.48 12.44 4.38
N ASP A 21 -16.09 12.30 5.56
CA ASP A 21 -15.31 12.14 6.77
C ASP A 21 -14.63 10.77 6.81
N LEU A 22 -13.47 10.76 7.48
CA LEU A 22 -12.59 9.61 7.53
C LEU A 22 -13.26 8.42 8.22
N TYR A 23 -14.05 8.67 9.27
CA TYR A 23 -14.71 7.64 10.07
C TYR A 23 -15.80 6.92 9.28
N ARG A 24 -16.73 7.66 8.64
CA ARG A 24 -17.75 7.07 7.76
C ARG A 24 -17.13 6.33 6.59
N THR A 25 -16.06 6.87 6.00
CA THR A 25 -15.35 6.17 4.93
C THR A 25 -14.78 4.83 5.42
N ALA A 26 -14.18 4.81 6.62
CA ALA A 26 -13.65 3.60 7.23
C ALA A 26 -14.76 2.57 7.48
N LEU A 27 -15.89 3.00 8.03
CA LEU A 27 -17.06 2.14 8.25
C LEU A 27 -17.59 1.51 6.96
N VAL A 28 -17.76 2.31 5.91
CA VAL A 28 -18.27 1.81 4.62
C VAL A 28 -17.30 0.81 4.00
N LEU A 29 -15.99 1.10 4.04
CA LEU A 29 -14.99 0.16 3.53
C LEU A 29 -14.94 -1.14 4.35
N ASP A 30 -15.14 -1.06 5.66
CA ASP A 30 -15.24 -2.25 6.50
C ASP A 30 -16.48 -3.07 6.15
N GLN A 31 -17.64 -2.42 5.96
CA GLN A 31 -18.87 -3.09 5.54
C GLN A 31 -18.71 -3.79 4.18
N VAL A 32 -18.07 -3.15 3.20
CA VAL A 32 -17.76 -3.77 1.89
C VAL A 32 -16.86 -5.00 2.08
N ARG A 33 -15.85 -4.91 2.95
CA ARG A 33 -14.96 -6.04 3.27
C ARG A 33 -15.72 -7.18 3.93
N ILE A 34 -16.52 -6.89 4.96
CA ILE A 34 -17.36 -7.86 5.69
C ILE A 34 -18.29 -8.57 4.72
N HIS A 35 -18.99 -7.82 3.87
CA HIS A 35 -19.90 -8.38 2.88
C HIS A 35 -19.17 -9.33 1.93
N LYS A 36 -18.03 -8.92 1.37
CA LYS A 36 -17.24 -9.75 0.45
C LYS A 36 -16.67 -11.01 1.10
N LEU A 37 -16.22 -10.93 2.36
CA LEU A 37 -15.74 -12.11 3.09
C LEU A 37 -16.88 -13.08 3.39
N THR A 38 -18.03 -12.55 3.81
CA THR A 38 -19.23 -13.35 4.11
C THR A 38 -19.74 -14.08 2.88
N THR A 39 -19.81 -13.42 1.72
CA THR A 39 -20.22 -14.06 0.46
C THR A 39 -19.25 -15.15 -0.02
N MET A 40 -17.99 -15.10 0.42
CA MET A 40 -16.98 -16.13 0.20
C MET A 40 -16.98 -17.23 1.29
N GLY A 41 -17.91 -17.19 2.24
CA GLY A 41 -17.95 -18.14 3.37
C GLY A 41 -16.76 -18.02 4.32
N ARG A 42 -16.09 -16.86 4.36
CA ARG A 42 -14.92 -16.62 5.22
C ARG A 42 -15.33 -16.00 6.56
N PRO A 43 -14.67 -16.39 7.66
CA PRO A 43 -14.92 -15.76 8.95
C PRO A 43 -14.54 -14.27 8.91
N VAL A 44 -15.31 -13.47 9.64
CA VAL A 44 -15.17 -12.02 9.69
C VAL A 44 -14.96 -11.58 11.12
N VAL A 45 -13.97 -10.71 11.32
CA VAL A 45 -13.81 -9.91 12.53
C VAL A 45 -13.99 -8.44 12.11
N PRO A 46 -14.99 -7.71 12.65
CA PRO A 46 -15.14 -6.29 12.40
C PRO A 46 -13.91 -5.49 12.83
N LEU A 47 -13.65 -4.36 12.16
CA LEU A 47 -12.60 -3.44 12.60
C LEU A 47 -13.01 -2.76 13.91
N VAL A 48 -12.15 -2.82 14.92
CA VAL A 48 -12.29 -2.09 16.19
C VAL A 48 -11.43 -0.83 16.13
N LYS A 49 -11.83 0.26 16.79
CA LYS A 49 -11.08 1.55 16.83
C LYS A 49 -10.77 2.11 15.44
N LEU A 50 -11.80 2.18 14.58
CA LEU A 50 -11.68 2.66 13.20
C LEU A 50 -11.06 4.06 13.10
N GLU A 51 -11.32 4.91 14.07
CA GLU A 51 -10.77 6.26 14.20
C GLU A 51 -9.25 6.28 14.41
N GLU A 52 -8.73 5.44 15.30
CA GLU A 52 -7.28 5.27 15.53
C GLU A 52 -6.62 4.67 14.29
N TYR A 53 -7.29 3.69 13.68
CA TYR A 53 -6.78 2.98 12.52
C TYR A 53 -6.72 3.85 11.27
N ALA A 54 -7.76 4.62 10.97
CA ALA A 54 -7.85 5.37 9.73
C ALA A 54 -6.91 6.59 9.70
N THR A 55 -6.55 7.12 10.86
CA THR A 55 -5.57 8.21 11.01
C THR A 55 -4.13 7.72 11.06
N ALA A 56 -3.92 6.40 11.21
CA ALA A 56 -2.59 5.82 11.27
C ALA A 56 -1.80 6.04 9.97
N THR A 57 -0.51 6.36 10.14
CA THR A 57 0.43 6.30 9.02
C THR A 57 0.68 4.83 8.67
N SER A 58 0.85 4.55 7.38
CA SER A 58 1.23 3.22 6.91
C SER A 58 2.69 3.24 6.50
N GLU A 59 3.44 2.21 6.91
CA GLU A 59 4.79 1.99 6.38
C GLU A 59 4.69 1.69 4.88
N LEU A 60 5.53 2.35 4.09
CA LEU A 60 5.67 2.04 2.67
C LEU A 60 6.31 0.66 2.51
N LYS A 61 5.60 -0.25 1.86
CA LYS A 61 6.06 -1.63 1.65
C LYS A 61 6.67 -1.78 0.27
N ILE A 62 7.80 -2.48 0.18
CA ILE A 62 8.52 -2.71 -1.08
C ILE A 62 8.78 -4.20 -1.38
N SER A 63 8.14 -5.11 -0.62
CA SER A 63 8.28 -6.56 -0.79
C SER A 63 7.73 -7.08 -2.12
N SER A 64 6.72 -6.41 -2.67
CA SER A 64 6.14 -6.73 -3.97
C SER A 64 5.44 -5.51 -4.58
N VAL A 65 5.16 -5.55 -5.88
CA VAL A 65 4.36 -4.52 -6.57
C VAL A 65 2.99 -4.35 -5.92
N LYS A 66 2.35 -5.47 -5.54
CA LYS A 66 1.04 -5.43 -4.86
C LYS A 66 1.13 -4.74 -3.51
N ASP A 67 2.12 -5.09 -2.70
CA ASP A 67 2.32 -4.48 -1.38
C ASP A 67 2.65 -2.99 -1.48
N PHE A 68 3.47 -2.61 -2.47
CA PHE A 68 3.77 -1.20 -2.75
C PHE A 68 2.50 -0.40 -3.01
N PHE A 69 1.71 -0.81 -4.00
CA PHE A 69 0.47 -0.13 -4.36
C PHE A 69 -0.55 -0.16 -3.22
N LEU A 70 -0.65 -1.26 -2.48
CA LEU A 70 -1.52 -1.35 -1.30
C LEU A 70 -1.10 -0.35 -0.22
N SER A 71 0.20 -0.27 0.06
CA SER A 71 0.74 0.58 1.14
C SER A 71 0.56 2.07 0.90
N ILE A 72 0.44 2.50 -0.37
CA ILE A 72 0.14 3.90 -0.74
C ILE A 72 -1.37 4.17 -0.89
N GLY A 73 -2.22 3.18 -0.63
CA GLY A 73 -3.67 3.29 -0.79
C GLY A 73 -4.14 3.19 -2.25
N LEU A 74 -3.29 2.66 -3.15
CA LEU A 74 -3.57 2.55 -4.58
C LEU A 74 -3.53 1.10 -5.14
N PRO A 75 -4.22 0.13 -4.53
CA PRO A 75 -4.17 -1.27 -4.96
C PRO A 75 -4.65 -1.52 -6.41
N MET A 76 -5.52 -0.67 -6.96
CA MET A 76 -6.08 -0.87 -8.31
C MET A 76 -5.05 -0.79 -9.45
N TYR A 77 -3.90 -0.14 -9.26
CA TYR A 77 -2.86 -0.05 -10.31
C TYR A 77 -1.92 -1.25 -10.34
N ALA A 78 -1.90 -2.09 -9.31
CA ALA A 78 -0.96 -3.21 -9.22
C ALA A 78 -1.10 -4.17 -10.41
N ASN A 79 -2.33 -4.51 -10.81
CA ASN A 79 -2.56 -5.44 -11.91
C ASN A 79 -2.13 -4.86 -13.27
N ALA A 80 -2.31 -3.55 -13.49
CA ALA A 80 -1.89 -2.90 -14.72
C ALA A 80 -0.36 -3.01 -14.88
N VAL A 81 0.39 -2.72 -13.82
CA VAL A 81 1.85 -2.85 -13.77
C VAL A 81 2.30 -4.30 -13.98
N LEU A 82 1.71 -5.24 -13.25
CA LEU A 82 2.03 -6.67 -13.36
C LEU A 82 1.75 -7.22 -14.78
N SER A 83 0.65 -6.80 -15.41
CA SER A 83 0.29 -7.23 -16.77
C SER A 83 1.27 -6.75 -17.85
N LYS A 84 2.09 -5.74 -17.55
CA LYS A 84 3.15 -5.23 -18.42
C LYS A 84 4.52 -5.86 -18.14
N GLY A 85 4.59 -6.86 -17.25
CA GLY A 85 5.81 -7.58 -16.94
C GLY A 85 6.67 -6.95 -15.84
N TYR A 86 6.22 -5.85 -15.23
CA TYR A 86 6.91 -5.25 -14.09
C TYR A 86 6.49 -5.98 -12.81
N THR A 87 7.27 -7.00 -12.41
CA THR A 87 6.93 -7.91 -11.31
C THR A 87 7.58 -7.55 -9.98
N SER A 88 8.54 -6.61 -9.96
CA SER A 88 9.23 -6.16 -8.76
C SER A 88 9.21 -4.63 -8.61
N VAL A 89 9.49 -4.14 -7.40
CA VAL A 89 9.56 -2.70 -7.14
C VAL A 89 10.80 -2.09 -7.80
N GLU A 90 11.89 -2.83 -7.92
CA GLU A 90 13.09 -2.43 -8.64
C GLU A 90 12.79 -2.19 -10.12
N ALA A 91 12.02 -3.08 -10.75
CA ALA A 91 11.57 -2.87 -12.13
C ALA A 91 10.71 -1.61 -12.25
N LEU A 92 9.81 -1.37 -11.29
CA LEU A 92 9.00 -0.15 -11.22
C LEU A 92 9.85 1.12 -11.04
N LEU A 93 10.91 1.07 -10.24
CA LEU A 93 11.82 2.19 -9.99
C LEU A 93 12.65 2.56 -11.22
N SER A 94 12.88 1.62 -12.14
CA SER A 94 13.60 1.86 -13.40
C SER A 94 12.78 2.63 -14.44
N LEU A 95 11.46 2.74 -14.23
CA LEU A 95 10.57 3.46 -15.13
C LEU A 95 10.68 4.98 -14.99
N SER A 96 10.60 5.67 -16.12
CA SER A 96 10.45 7.13 -16.13
C SER A 96 9.03 7.52 -15.69
N ASP A 97 8.85 8.78 -15.29
CA ASP A 97 7.53 9.30 -14.91
C ASP A 97 6.50 9.16 -16.06
N LYS A 98 6.96 9.29 -17.31
CA LYS A 98 6.13 9.08 -18.51
C LYS A 98 5.73 7.62 -18.67
N ASP A 99 6.64 6.69 -18.40
CA ASP A 99 6.34 5.26 -18.46
C ASP A 99 5.35 4.86 -17.37
N ILE A 100 5.51 5.37 -16.14
CA ILE A 100 4.54 5.18 -15.05
C ILE A 100 3.16 5.68 -15.46
N GLN A 101 3.08 6.87 -16.05
CA GLN A 101 1.81 7.43 -16.54
C GLN A 101 1.20 6.55 -17.65
N SER A 102 2.01 6.05 -18.58
CA SER A 102 1.55 5.20 -19.69
C SER A 102 1.07 3.82 -19.23
N VAL A 103 1.80 3.20 -18.31
CA VAL A 103 1.51 1.86 -17.77
C VAL A 103 0.30 1.88 -16.85
N CYS A 104 0.27 2.81 -15.88
CA CYS A 104 -0.78 2.85 -14.87
C CYS A 104 -2.02 3.63 -15.34
N LYS A 105 -1.87 4.57 -16.28
CA LYS A 105 -2.90 5.54 -16.71
C LYS A 105 -3.67 6.18 -15.54
N PRO A 106 -2.97 6.68 -14.50
CA PRO A 106 -3.62 7.23 -13.33
C PRO A 106 -4.16 8.64 -13.61
N ASP A 107 -5.13 9.09 -12.82
CA ASP A 107 -5.43 10.52 -12.76
C ASP A 107 -4.27 11.33 -12.13
N LYS A 108 -4.38 12.66 -12.17
CA LYS A 108 -3.32 13.56 -11.70
C LYS A 108 -2.97 13.39 -10.22
N LYS A 109 -3.95 13.14 -9.34
CA LYS A 109 -3.69 12.99 -7.90
C LYS A 109 -3.01 11.67 -7.61
N HIS A 110 -3.49 10.61 -8.24
CA HIS A 110 -2.90 9.29 -8.18
C HIS A 110 -1.47 9.26 -8.73
N LEU A 111 -1.22 9.91 -9.88
CA LEU A 111 0.13 10.01 -10.44
C LEU A 111 1.11 10.64 -9.44
N LYS A 112 0.74 11.80 -8.87
CA LYS A 112 1.58 12.48 -7.86
C LYS A 112 1.90 11.57 -6.68
N ARG A 113 0.90 10.84 -6.18
CA ARG A 113 1.07 9.90 -5.06
C ARG A 113 2.02 8.75 -5.40
N ILE A 114 1.90 8.17 -6.60
CA ILE A 114 2.80 7.11 -7.08
C ILE A 114 4.24 7.64 -7.21
N LEU A 115 4.43 8.76 -7.90
CA LEU A 115 5.76 9.32 -8.13
C LEU A 115 6.46 9.74 -6.84
N HIS A 116 5.71 10.34 -5.90
CA HIS A 116 6.25 10.70 -4.60
C HIS A 116 6.71 9.49 -3.79
N ALA A 117 5.92 8.40 -3.81
CA ALA A 117 6.31 7.16 -3.15
C ALA A 117 7.55 6.53 -3.79
N LEU A 118 7.64 6.51 -5.12
CA LEU A 118 8.83 5.99 -5.83
C LEU A 118 10.07 6.83 -5.53
N ASP A 119 9.97 8.16 -5.55
CA ASP A 119 11.07 9.06 -5.19
C ASP A 119 11.56 8.81 -3.75
N TRP A 120 10.64 8.62 -2.80
CA TRP A 120 11.00 8.26 -1.43
C TRP A 120 11.76 6.93 -1.35
N VAL A 121 11.34 5.91 -2.12
CA VAL A 121 12.06 4.62 -2.17
C VAL A 121 13.45 4.81 -2.76
N ARG A 122 13.60 5.56 -3.86
CA ARG A 122 14.90 5.85 -4.48
C ARG A 122 15.86 6.46 -3.46
N LYS A 123 15.40 7.51 -2.75
CA LYS A 123 16.17 8.19 -1.70
C LYS A 123 16.54 7.28 -0.55
N LYS A 124 15.62 6.42 -0.10
CA LYS A 124 15.86 5.46 0.98
C LYS A 124 16.90 4.41 0.58
N LEU A 125 16.89 3.94 -0.66
CA LEU A 125 17.86 2.96 -1.18
C LEU A 125 19.25 3.58 -1.43
N SER A 126 19.33 4.87 -1.79
CA SER A 126 20.60 5.58 -1.97
C SER A 126 21.25 6.05 -0.67
N SER A 127 20.52 6.01 0.46
CA SER A 127 21.06 6.46 1.75
C SER A 127 22.10 5.46 2.30
N PRO A 128 23.29 5.91 2.77
CA PRO A 128 24.38 5.04 3.25
C PRO A 128 24.07 4.17 4.49
N THR A 129 22.86 4.20 5.05
CA THR A 129 22.57 3.64 6.39
C THR A 129 22.28 2.13 6.43
N ARG A 130 22.50 1.37 5.34
CA ARG A 130 22.34 -0.10 5.36
C ARG A 130 23.58 -0.80 5.94
N LYS A 131 23.88 -0.59 7.22
CA LYS A 131 24.64 -1.58 8.01
C LYS A 131 23.67 -2.66 8.43
N THR A 132 23.65 -3.77 7.69
CA THR A 132 23.03 -5.02 8.11
C THR A 132 23.59 -5.40 9.49
N LYS A 133 22.76 -5.38 10.53
CA LYS A 133 23.10 -6.03 11.80
C LYS A 133 23.16 -7.54 11.55
N VAL A 134 24.34 -8.04 11.21
CA VAL A 134 24.66 -9.46 11.38
C VAL A 134 25.09 -9.60 12.84
N SER A 135 24.23 -10.21 13.65
CA SER A 135 24.59 -10.61 15.01
C SER A 135 25.65 -11.72 14.93
N PRO A 136 26.80 -11.59 15.62
CA PRO A 136 27.73 -12.71 15.72
C PRO A 136 27.12 -13.78 16.63
N VAL A 137 27.00 -15.00 16.12
CA VAL A 137 26.75 -16.21 16.93
C VAL A 137 27.95 -16.35 17.86
N LYS A 138 27.70 -16.32 19.17
CA LYS A 138 28.73 -16.69 20.16
C LYS A 138 28.67 -18.20 20.33
N ASP A 139 29.63 -18.90 19.75
CA ASP A 139 29.94 -20.27 20.13
C ASP A 139 30.44 -20.26 21.58
N LYS A 140 29.76 -21.03 22.44
CA LYS A 140 30.26 -21.37 23.77
C LYS A 140 31.07 -22.65 23.64
N VAL A 141 32.36 -22.56 23.94
CA VAL A 141 33.22 -23.69 24.34
C VAL A 141 33.15 -23.80 25.86
#